data_AF-A0A0E3PJU4-F1
#
_entry.id   AF-A0A0E3PJU4-F1
#
_cell.length_a   1.000
_cell.length_b   1.000
_cell.length_c   1.000
_cell.angle_alpha   90.00
_cell.angle_beta   90.00
_cell.angle_gamma   90.00
#
_symmetry.space_group_name_H-M   'P 1'
#
loop_
_entity.id
_entity.type
_entity.pdbx_description
1 polymer ?
#
loop_
_entity_poly.entity_id
_entity_poly.type
_entity_poly.pdbx_seq_one_letter_code
_entity_poly.pdbx_strand_id
1 'polypeptide(L)'
;MADPDLRDRFLNTLHGKAVDKIPVLSVTQTGTVELMRKSGAAWPDAHFDAEKMADLALSAHTCAGLEAVRYPFCLTVLSEALGCKVNPGR
;
A
#
# COMPACT_ATOMS: atom_id res chain seq x y z
N MET A 1 -17.28 -23.40 -5.63
CA MET A 1 -16.20 -22.76 -6.41
C MET A 1 -15.04 -22.58 -5.45
N ALA A 2 -13.81 -22.97 -5.84
CA ALA A 2 -12.63 -22.66 -5.04
C ALA A 2 -12.54 -21.14 -4.85
N ASP A 3 -12.18 -20.68 -3.65
CA ASP A 3 -11.95 -19.25 -3.37
C ASP A 3 -10.80 -18.77 -4.27
N PRO A 4 -11.05 -17.91 -5.27
CA PRO A 4 -9.97 -17.44 -6.13
C PRO A 4 -8.99 -16.60 -5.30
N ASP A 5 -7.70 -16.77 -5.60
CA ASP A 5 -6.62 -16.01 -4.98
C ASP A 5 -6.88 -14.50 -5.07
N LEU A 6 -6.52 -13.74 -4.02
CA LEU A 6 -6.78 -12.30 -3.91
C LEU A 6 -6.25 -11.53 -5.14
N ARG A 7 -5.07 -11.93 -5.64
CA ARG A 7 -4.45 -11.32 -6.82
C ARG A 7 -5.31 -11.52 -8.06
N ASP A 8 -5.75 -12.75 -8.30
CA ASP A 8 -6.49 -13.09 -9.52
C ASP A 8 -7.87 -12.43 -9.53
N ARG A 9 -8.54 -12.33 -8.37
CA ARG A 9 -9.79 -11.57 -8.23
C ARG A 9 -9.61 -10.09 -8.61
N PHE A 10 -8.55 -9.45 -8.12
CA PHE A 10 -8.26 -8.06 -8.45
C PHE A 10 -7.96 -7.87 -9.95
N LEU A 11 -7.07 -8.69 -10.52
CA LEU A 11 -6.71 -8.58 -11.93
C LEU A 11 -7.90 -8.86 -12.85
N ASN A 12 -8.72 -9.86 -12.54
CA ASN A 12 -9.94 -10.14 -13.30
C ASN A 12 -10.92 -8.98 -13.26
N THR A 13 -11.09 -8.34 -12.10
CA THR A 13 -11.93 -7.13 -11.95
C THR A 13 -11.42 -5.99 -12.86
N LEU A 14 -10.11 -5.71 -12.87
CA LEU A 14 -9.53 -4.67 -13.72
C LEU A 14 -9.67 -4.97 -15.22
N HIS A 15 -9.67 -6.25 -15.60
CA HIS A 15 -9.86 -6.69 -16.98
C HIS A 15 -11.34 -6.88 -17.38
N GLY A 16 -12.29 -6.53 -16.50
CA GLY A 16 -13.72 -6.68 -16.78
C GLY A 16 -14.19 -8.13 -16.92
N LYS A 17 -13.47 -9.08 -16.34
CA LYS A 17 -13.83 -10.50 -16.31
C LYS A 17 -14.78 -10.78 -15.15
N ALA A 18 -15.52 -11.89 -15.24
CA ALA A 18 -16.38 -12.36 -14.15
C ALA A 18 -15.54 -12.70 -12.90
N VAL A 19 -16.03 -12.28 -11.73
CA VAL A 19 -15.46 -12.56 -10.41
C VAL A 19 -16.55 -13.05 -9.47
N ASP A 20 -16.15 -13.78 -8.44
CA ASP A 20 -17.04 -14.31 -7.40
C ASP A 20 -17.59 -13.22 -6.46
N LYS A 21 -16.77 -12.19 -6.17
CA LYS A 21 -17.14 -10.98 -5.41
C LYS A 21 -16.27 -9.79 -5.83
N ILE A 22 -16.72 -8.58 -5.52
CA ILE A 22 -15.94 -7.35 -5.74
C ILE A 22 -14.76 -7.31 -4.75
N PRO A 23 -13.51 -7.11 -5.22
CA PRO A 23 -12.37 -6.98 -4.32
C PRO A 23 -12.37 -5.63 -3.58
N VAL A 24 -11.93 -5.62 -2.33
CA VAL A 24 -11.86 -4.43 -1.47
C VAL A 24 -10.41 -4.16 -1.07
N LEU A 25 -9.83 -3.11 -1.66
CA LEU A 25 -8.43 -2.71 -1.47
C LEU A 25 -8.24 -1.22 -1.73
N SER A 26 -7.04 -0.72 -1.47
CA SER A 26 -6.63 0.64 -1.85
C SER A 26 -5.57 0.60 -2.94
N VAL A 27 -5.82 1.29 -4.05
CA VAL A 27 -4.81 1.57 -5.09
C VAL A 27 -4.03 2.87 -4.81
N THR A 28 -4.52 3.68 -3.87
CA THR A 28 -3.87 4.90 -3.37
C THR A 28 -3.09 4.61 -2.09
N GLN A 29 -2.41 5.62 -1.54
CA GLN A 29 -1.57 5.48 -0.35
C GLN A 29 -2.35 4.94 0.85
N THR A 30 -1.75 4.01 1.62
CA THR A 30 -2.42 3.27 2.71
C THR A 30 -1.92 3.62 4.10
N GLY A 31 -0.88 4.45 4.23
CA GLY A 31 -0.32 4.81 5.54
C GLY A 31 -1.28 5.67 6.34
N THR A 32 -1.58 5.23 7.56
CA THR A 32 -2.35 5.98 8.57
C THR A 32 -1.61 5.97 9.90
N VAL A 33 -1.87 6.95 10.77
CA VAL A 33 -1.20 7.06 12.08
C VAL A 33 -1.43 5.83 12.96
N GLU A 34 -2.62 5.20 12.88
CA GLU A 34 -2.90 3.98 13.65
C GLU A 34 -2.08 2.80 13.14
N LEU A 35 -1.94 2.66 11.82
CA LEU A 35 -1.12 1.61 11.21
C LEU A 35 0.37 1.81 11.53
N MET A 36 0.87 3.05 11.54
CA MET A 36 2.24 3.36 11.99
C MET A 36 2.51 2.90 13.42
N ARG A 37 1.54 3.06 14.32
CA ARG A 37 1.65 2.57 15.71
C ARG A 37 1.63 1.05 15.79
N LYS A 38 0.79 0.40 14.97
CA LYS A 38 0.66 -1.07 14.94
C LYS A 38 1.88 -1.75 14.32
N SER A 39 2.47 -1.17 13.29
CA SER A 39 3.65 -1.71 12.61
C SER A 39 4.98 -1.30 13.24
N GLY A 40 5.00 -0.24 14.06
CA GLY A 40 6.24 0.36 14.54
C GLY A 40 6.98 1.21 13.48
N ALA A 41 6.38 1.39 12.30
CA ALA A 41 6.97 2.12 11.18
C ALA A 41 6.22 3.43 10.93
N ALA A 42 6.79 4.54 11.41
CA ALA A 42 6.22 5.88 11.28
C ALA A 42 6.83 6.67 10.11
N TRP A 43 6.07 7.64 9.59
CA TRP A 43 6.64 8.70 8.76
C TRP A 43 7.44 9.70 9.63
N PRO A 44 8.50 10.33 9.10
CA PRO A 44 8.98 10.22 7.72
C PRO A 44 9.87 8.98 7.45
N ASP A 45 10.31 8.25 8.48
CA ASP A 45 11.28 7.16 8.32
C ASP A 45 10.84 6.09 7.32
N ALA A 46 9.56 5.69 7.34
CA ALA A 46 9.03 4.69 6.40
C ALA A 46 8.97 5.17 4.93
N HIS A 47 9.34 6.43 4.63
CA HIS A 47 9.58 6.89 3.26
C HIS A 47 10.97 6.52 2.74
N PHE A 48 11.95 6.34 3.64
CA PHE A 48 13.37 6.25 3.30
C PHE A 48 14.02 4.93 3.72
N ASP A 49 13.40 4.19 4.65
CA ASP A 49 13.83 2.88 5.09
C ASP A 49 12.94 1.78 4.48
N ALA A 50 13.57 0.80 3.82
CA ALA A 50 12.87 -0.22 3.06
C ALA A 50 12.10 -1.21 3.96
N GLU A 51 12.64 -1.58 5.12
CA GLU A 51 11.99 -2.50 6.05
C GLU A 51 10.77 -1.81 6.67
N LYS A 52 10.95 -0.57 7.16
CA LYS A 52 9.83 0.24 7.68
C LYS A 52 8.75 0.48 6.62
N MET A 53 9.13 0.69 5.35
CA MET A 53 8.16 0.86 4.27
C MET A 53 7.33 -0.42 4.06
N ALA A 54 8.00 -1.57 4.03
CA ALA A 54 7.34 -2.87 3.88
C ALA A 54 6.41 -3.16 5.07
N ASP A 55 6.87 -2.94 6.30
CA ASP A 55 6.09 -3.16 7.52
C ASP A 55 4.83 -2.30 7.57
N LEU A 56 4.95 -1.01 7.26
CA LEU A 56 3.78 -0.12 7.20
C LEU A 56 2.82 -0.51 6.07
N ALA A 57 3.33 -0.85 4.88
CA ALA A 57 2.49 -1.25 3.75
C ALA A 57 1.74 -2.57 4.04
N LEU A 58 2.42 -3.55 4.63
CA LEU A 58 1.84 -4.85 4.99
C LEU A 58 0.79 -4.71 6.08
N SER A 59 0.96 -3.78 7.02
CA SER A 59 -0.01 -3.55 8.10
C SER A 59 -1.41 -3.21 7.61
N ALA A 60 -1.55 -2.55 6.45
CA ALA A 60 -2.86 -2.26 5.87
C ALA A 60 -3.59 -3.56 5.44
N HIS A 61 -2.85 -4.56 4.95
CA HIS A 61 -3.40 -5.87 4.64
C HIS A 61 -3.70 -6.66 5.93
N THR A 62 -2.73 -6.77 6.83
CA THR A 62 -2.83 -7.68 7.99
C THR A 62 -3.69 -7.12 9.14
N CYS A 63 -3.76 -5.80 9.31
CA CYS A 63 -4.54 -5.16 10.39
C CYS A 63 -5.89 -4.61 9.91
N ALA A 64 -6.00 -4.12 8.66
CA ALA A 64 -7.22 -3.53 8.13
C ALA A 64 -7.96 -4.42 7.11
N GLY A 65 -7.40 -5.57 6.75
CA GLY A 65 -8.06 -6.56 5.89
C GLY A 65 -8.15 -6.15 4.42
N LEU A 66 -7.38 -5.15 3.97
CA LEU A 66 -7.35 -4.78 2.56
C LEU A 66 -6.79 -5.94 1.73
N GLU A 67 -7.46 -6.28 0.63
CA GLU A 67 -7.11 -7.45 -0.18
C GLU A 67 -5.88 -7.23 -1.09
N ALA A 68 -5.07 -6.20 -0.83
CA ALA A 68 -3.78 -5.95 -1.47
C ALA A 68 -2.84 -5.14 -0.57
N VAL A 69 -1.54 -5.18 -0.90
CA VAL A 69 -0.49 -4.34 -0.29
C VAL A 69 -0.12 -3.22 -1.27
N ARG A 70 -0.10 -1.98 -0.79
CA ARG A 70 0.27 -0.79 -1.58
C ARG A 70 1.42 -0.05 -0.91
N TYR A 71 2.45 0.26 -1.70
CA TYR A 71 3.56 1.16 -1.36
C TYR A 71 3.89 2.04 -2.59
N PRO A 72 4.62 3.17 -2.48
CA PRO A 72 5.11 3.85 -1.28
C PRO A 72 3.98 4.67 -0.61
N PHE A 73 4.29 5.83 0.00
CA PHE A 73 3.32 6.67 0.70
C PHE A 73 3.24 8.13 0.21
N CYS A 74 4.00 8.47 -0.82
CA CYS A 74 4.03 9.79 -1.43
C CYS A 74 4.01 9.69 -2.96
N LEU A 75 3.99 10.85 -3.63
CA LEU A 75 4.08 10.97 -5.09
C LEU A 75 5.40 11.61 -5.55
N THR A 76 6.40 11.67 -4.67
CA THR A 76 7.61 12.47 -4.89
C THR A 76 8.83 11.65 -5.27
N VAL A 77 8.80 10.31 -5.14
CA VAL A 77 9.98 9.44 -5.37
C VAL A 77 10.64 9.71 -6.72
N LEU A 78 9.86 9.71 -7.81
CA LEU A 78 10.40 9.93 -9.14
C LEU A 78 10.84 11.40 -9.34
N SER A 79 10.06 12.36 -8.83
CA SER A 79 10.41 13.78 -8.94
C SER A 79 11.71 14.11 -8.20
N GLU A 80 11.92 13.51 -7.03
CA GLU A 80 13.16 13.64 -6.25
C GLU A 80 14.34 13.03 -7.01
N ALA A 81 14.18 11.82 -7.56
CA ALA A 81 15.19 11.19 -8.42
C ALA A 81 15.55 12.04 -9.65
N LEU A 82 14.60 12.85 -10.15
CA LEU A 82 14.80 13.79 -11.26
C LEU A 82 15.32 15.18 -10.83
N GLY A 83 15.58 15.39 -9.53
CA GLY A 83 16.25 16.59 -9.02
C GLY A 83 15.34 17.60 -8.30
N CYS A 84 14.04 17.30 -8.09
CA CYS A 84 13.22 18.13 -7.22
C CYS A 84 13.69 18.03 -5.77
N LYS A 85 13.76 19.17 -5.07
CA LYS A 85 13.96 19.19 -3.62
C LYS A 85 12.63 18.88 -2.93
N VAL A 86 12.60 17.82 -2.14
CA VAL A 86 11.39 17.39 -1.43
C VAL A 86 11.52 17.73 0.05
N ASN A 87 10.49 18.32 0.64
CA ASN A 87 10.37 18.40 2.09
C ASN A 87 9.86 17.03 2.59
N PRO A 88 10.59 16.34 3.49
CA PRO A 88 10.20 15.01 3.98
C PRO A 88 8.97 15.01 4.90
N GLY A 89 8.40 16.17 5.25
CA GLY A 89 7.18 16.28 6.07
C GLY A 89 7.43 16.22 7.57
N ARG A 90 8.46 16.93 8.04
CA ARG A 90 8.84 17.07 9.46
C ARG A 90 9.05 18.53 9.84
#